data_AF-A0A1X0IIR1-F1
#
_entry.id   AF-A0A1X0IIR1-F1
#
_cell.length_a   1.000
_cell.length_b   1.000
_cell.length_c   1.000
_cell.angle_alpha   90.00
_cell.angle_beta   90.00
_cell.angle_gamma   90.00
#
_symmetry.space_group_name_H-M   'P 1'
#
loop_
_entity.id
_entity.type
_entity.pdbx_description
1 polymer ?
#
loop_
_entity_poly.entity_id
_entity_poly.type
_entity_poly.pdbx_seq_one_letter_code
_entity_poly.pdbx_strand_id
1 'polypeptide(L)'
;MNRMSRATWFSGLLVGLGVGAALLAGGGVANAESPGTGSATHSGSTSTGSVGHSRPSSTAPRSRKTPTASRLSAPRAGVARPAPRPVPSPPPVPAFVEAVTTFFDDLHDSLTGAPEARPTPVETTTTAYGAIGKWMLARSGGLADWPSQQYPFKTLYQPINVIIVDPTSTTAEESADKLNAALGAAGFPAQPVHSTGYQGLIGGVLYGQQPTGPEQAFANAHWLLPNDHGRVFGAAPAPGGTGYVWTASFSRERAGFFYVVPTHVYVSFNRARDAVRAALVRTGATDLGLVDMDNELDRRTTTTGDHDGYAVVIRLS
;
A
#
# COMPACT_ATOMS: atom_id res chain seq x y z
N MET A 1 43.06 -11.86 -35.27
CA MET A 1 43.29 -13.31 -35.15
C MET A 1 44.32 -13.52 -34.04
N ASN A 2 43.90 -13.97 -32.86
CA ASN A 2 44.70 -14.80 -31.98
C ASN A 2 43.77 -15.51 -30.99
N ARG A 3 43.91 -16.83 -30.95
CA ARG A 3 43.12 -17.80 -30.18
C ARG A 3 43.75 -18.04 -28.82
N MET A 4 42.95 -18.68 -27.96
CA MET A 4 43.28 -19.40 -26.71
C MET A 4 43.42 -18.50 -25.47
N SER A 5 42.85 -18.82 -24.29
CA SER A 5 42.36 -20.11 -23.77
C SER A 5 41.19 -19.93 -22.80
N ARG A 6 40.31 -20.95 -22.80
CA ARG A 6 39.30 -21.20 -21.77
C ARG A 6 39.99 -21.66 -20.49
N ALA A 7 39.54 -21.14 -19.34
CA ALA A 7 39.77 -21.76 -18.04
C ALA A 7 38.43 -21.84 -17.31
N THR A 8 37.80 -23.01 -17.43
CA THR A 8 36.76 -23.52 -16.54
C THR A 8 37.35 -23.72 -15.13
N TRP A 9 36.77 -23.07 -14.13
CA TRP A 9 36.95 -23.45 -12.72
C TRP A 9 35.60 -23.91 -12.17
N PHE A 10 35.46 -25.23 -12.08
CA PHE A 10 34.53 -25.88 -11.17
C PHE A 10 35.22 -25.99 -9.82
N SER A 11 34.63 -25.43 -8.77
CA SER A 11 34.92 -25.84 -7.40
C SER A 11 33.58 -26.08 -6.72
N GLY A 12 33.33 -27.35 -6.46
CA GLY A 12 32.16 -27.81 -5.75
C GLY A 12 32.26 -27.47 -4.27
N LEU A 13 31.12 -27.09 -3.70
CA LEU A 13 30.88 -27.23 -2.28
C LEU A 13 29.62 -28.09 -2.10
N LEU A 14 29.86 -29.34 -1.75
CA LEU A 14 28.87 -30.28 -1.24
C LEU A 14 28.55 -29.89 0.21
N VAL A 15 27.33 -29.44 0.46
CA VAL A 15 26.73 -29.49 1.81
C VAL A 15 25.52 -30.40 1.71
N GLY A 16 25.71 -31.64 2.15
CA GLY A 16 24.65 -32.59 2.35
C GLY A 16 24.01 -32.40 3.71
N LEU A 17 22.69 -32.24 3.73
CA LEU A 17 21.83 -32.64 4.84
C LEU A 17 20.53 -33.16 4.22
N GLY A 18 20.35 -34.47 4.33
CA GLY A 18 19.15 -35.17 3.91
C GLY A 18 18.10 -35.27 5.03
N VAL A 19 17.11 -36.12 4.73
CA VAL A 19 15.95 -36.54 5.54
C VAL A 19 14.75 -35.59 5.40
N GLY A 20 13.59 -35.97 4.88
CA GLY A 20 13.10 -37.26 4.39
C GLY A 20 11.72 -37.07 3.75
N ALA A 21 11.46 -37.82 2.69
CA ALA A 21 10.16 -37.94 2.06
C ALA A 21 9.29 -38.95 2.82
N ALA A 22 8.04 -38.60 3.10
CA ALA A 22 6.99 -39.55 3.45
C ALA A 22 5.82 -39.35 2.48
N LEU A 23 5.71 -40.31 1.56
CA LEU A 23 4.53 -40.59 0.75
C LEU A 23 3.45 -41.22 1.66
N LEU A 24 2.26 -40.64 1.68
CA LEU A 24 1.04 -41.38 2.03
C LEU A 24 0.01 -41.16 0.94
N ALA A 25 -0.17 -42.22 0.16
CA ALA A 25 -1.31 -42.46 -0.70
C ALA A 25 -2.55 -42.76 0.17
N GLY A 26 -3.70 -42.25 -0.25
CA GLY A 26 -4.99 -42.59 0.31
C GLY A 26 -6.10 -42.11 -0.62
N GLY A 27 -6.58 -43.02 -1.46
CA GLY A 27 -7.69 -42.79 -2.37
C GLY A 27 -9.03 -42.73 -1.64
N GLY A 28 -9.98 -42.02 -2.25
CA GLY A 28 -11.37 -41.96 -1.81
C GLY A 28 -12.22 -41.23 -2.85
N VAL A 29 -12.70 -41.98 -3.84
CA VAL A 29 -13.79 -41.59 -4.74
C VAL A 29 -15.11 -42.00 -4.10
N ALA A 30 -16.06 -41.08 -4.00
CA ALA A 30 -17.48 -41.38 -3.98
C ALA A 30 -18.28 -40.16 -4.51
N ASN A 31 -18.98 -40.39 -5.62
CA ASN A 31 -20.07 -39.57 -6.15
C ASN A 31 -21.31 -39.68 -5.24
N ALA A 32 -22.18 -38.65 -5.23
CA ALA A 32 -23.60 -38.78 -5.57
C ALA A 32 -24.37 -37.44 -5.48
N GLU A 33 -25.12 -37.18 -6.56
CA GLU A 33 -26.49 -36.64 -6.61
C GLU A 33 -26.84 -35.24 -6.06
N SER A 34 -27.11 -34.33 -7.01
CA SER A 34 -28.30 -33.46 -7.02
C SER A 34 -29.46 -34.24 -7.69
N PRO A 35 -30.77 -33.96 -7.47
CA PRO A 35 -31.37 -32.62 -7.41
C PRO A 35 -32.54 -32.44 -6.41
N GLY A 36 -32.88 -31.17 -6.12
CA GLY A 36 -34.06 -30.84 -5.31
C GLY A 36 -34.54 -29.41 -5.53
N THR A 37 -35.41 -29.24 -6.53
CA THR A 37 -36.30 -28.09 -6.72
C THR A 37 -37.25 -27.92 -5.53
N GLY A 38 -37.37 -26.69 -5.02
CA GLY A 38 -38.36 -26.32 -4.01
C GLY A 38 -38.64 -24.83 -3.99
N SER A 39 -39.58 -24.39 -4.83
CA SER A 39 -40.24 -23.10 -4.70
C SER A 39 -41.09 -23.06 -3.42
N ALA A 40 -40.98 -22.00 -2.64
CA ALA A 40 -42.05 -21.56 -1.75
C ALA A 40 -41.98 -20.04 -1.54
N THR A 41 -42.90 -19.37 -2.22
CA THR A 41 -43.42 -18.05 -1.89
C THR A 41 -44.03 -18.05 -0.49
N HIS A 42 -43.70 -17.07 0.35
CA HIS A 42 -44.66 -16.59 1.35
C HIS A 42 -44.57 -15.08 1.56
N SER A 43 -45.75 -14.50 1.37
CA SER A 43 -46.20 -13.14 1.58
C SER A 43 -45.97 -12.62 3.00
N GLY A 44 -45.62 -11.33 3.07
CA GLY A 44 -46.36 -10.30 3.81
C GLY A 44 -46.61 -10.49 5.31
N SER A 45 -46.03 -9.60 6.11
CA SER A 45 -46.81 -8.92 7.14
C SER A 45 -46.27 -7.51 7.40
N THR A 46 -47.17 -6.57 7.14
CA THR A 46 -47.16 -5.18 7.54
C THR A 46 -47.32 -5.10 9.05
N SER A 47 -46.52 -4.30 9.74
CA SER A 47 -46.90 -3.76 11.04
C SER A 47 -46.52 -2.29 11.15
N THR A 48 -47.58 -1.50 11.18
CA THR A 48 -47.65 -0.08 11.50
C THR A 48 -47.44 0.15 13.00
N GLY A 49 -46.78 1.26 13.32
CA GLY A 49 -47.09 2.09 14.49
C GLY A 49 -46.17 1.93 15.69
N SER A 50 -45.43 2.99 16.00
CA SER A 50 -45.62 3.68 17.28
C SER A 50 -44.90 5.03 17.28
N VAL A 51 -45.62 6.03 17.76
CA VAL A 51 -45.24 7.43 17.94
C VAL A 51 -44.55 7.55 19.30
N GLY A 52 -43.43 8.26 19.38
CA GLY A 52 -42.72 8.46 20.64
C GLY A 52 -41.89 9.73 20.64
N HIS A 53 -42.51 10.85 21.01
CA HIS A 53 -41.84 12.11 21.34
C HIS A 53 -41.00 11.98 22.61
N SER A 54 -39.79 12.56 22.63
CA SER A 54 -39.14 13.25 23.76
C SER A 54 -37.80 13.84 23.29
N ARG A 55 -37.76 15.13 22.96
CA ARG A 55 -37.30 16.26 23.80
C ARG A 55 -35.77 16.31 24.03
N PRO A 56 -35.08 17.40 23.65
CA PRO A 56 -33.62 17.51 23.73
C PRO A 56 -33.15 17.96 25.12
N SER A 57 -32.08 17.35 25.60
CA SER A 57 -31.32 17.82 26.77
C SER A 57 -30.15 18.66 26.30
N SER A 58 -30.26 19.97 26.53
CA SER A 58 -29.16 20.91 26.46
C SER A 58 -28.21 20.68 27.63
N THR A 59 -26.91 20.59 27.38
CA THR A 59 -25.90 20.67 28.43
C THR A 59 -24.74 21.52 27.93
N ALA A 60 -24.69 22.75 28.44
CA ALA A 60 -23.61 23.69 28.21
C ALA A 60 -22.36 23.29 29.02
N PRO A 61 -21.13 23.38 28.47
CA PRO A 61 -19.92 23.23 29.26
C PRO A 61 -19.53 24.54 29.95
N ARG A 62 -19.34 24.45 31.28
CA ARG A 62 -18.79 25.49 32.16
C ARG A 62 -17.31 25.71 31.90
N SER A 63 -16.93 26.97 31.67
CA SER A 63 -15.54 27.44 31.68
C SER A 63 -14.95 27.31 33.09
N ARG A 64 -13.78 26.65 33.22
CA ARG A 64 -12.96 26.70 34.43
C ARG A 64 -11.61 27.33 34.08
N LYS A 65 -11.42 28.56 34.57
CA LYS A 65 -10.15 29.30 34.54
C LYS A 65 -9.16 28.66 35.50
N THR A 66 -7.94 28.41 35.05
CA THR A 66 -6.81 27.99 35.91
C THR A 66 -5.86 29.18 36.06
N PRO A 67 -5.45 29.55 37.29
CA PRO A 67 -4.60 30.70 37.53
C PRO A 67 -3.12 30.42 37.25
N THR A 68 -2.51 31.43 36.62
CA THR A 68 -1.10 31.65 36.35
C THR A 68 -0.28 31.71 37.65
N ALA A 69 0.80 30.94 37.73
CA ALA A 69 1.85 31.12 38.74
C ALA A 69 3.15 31.50 38.04
N SER A 70 3.45 32.79 38.04
CA SER A 70 4.75 33.35 37.70
C SER A 70 5.77 32.94 38.76
N ARG A 71 6.83 32.24 38.36
CA ARG A 71 8.05 32.09 39.17
C ARG A 71 9.21 32.80 38.48
N LEU A 72 9.60 33.91 39.09
CA LEU A 72 10.82 34.66 38.84
C LEU A 72 12.03 33.74 39.00
N SER A 73 12.81 33.57 37.92
CA SER A 73 14.13 32.96 37.99
C SER A 73 15.18 34.08 38.07
N ALA A 74 15.93 34.09 39.16
CA ALA A 74 17.04 35.01 39.38
C ALA A 74 18.22 34.70 38.44
N PRO A 75 18.99 35.71 38.01
CA PRO A 75 20.18 35.50 37.18
C PRO A 75 21.33 34.95 38.04
N ARG A 76 21.71 33.69 37.79
CA ARG A 76 22.91 33.10 38.38
C ARG A 76 24.12 33.53 37.56
N ALA A 77 25.12 34.08 38.25
CA ALA A 77 26.40 34.52 37.71
C ALA A 77 27.05 33.42 36.84
N GLY A 78 27.36 33.78 35.59
CA GLY A 78 28.00 32.89 34.63
C GLY A 78 29.44 32.59 35.03
N VAL A 79 29.69 31.33 35.39
CA VAL A 79 31.05 30.79 35.43
C VAL A 79 31.48 30.60 33.97
N ALA A 80 32.56 31.27 33.56
CA ALA A 80 33.10 31.19 32.21
C ALA A 80 33.37 29.72 31.84
N ARG A 81 32.66 29.23 30.82
CA ARG A 81 32.82 27.87 30.29
C ARG A 81 34.21 27.78 29.62
N PRO A 82 35.09 26.85 30.03
CA PRO A 82 36.40 26.70 29.42
C PRO A 82 36.24 26.38 27.93
N ALA A 83 37.10 26.97 27.10
CA ALA A 83 37.09 26.77 25.65
C ALA A 83 37.16 25.26 25.31
N PRO A 84 36.37 24.78 24.32
CA PRO A 84 36.41 23.39 23.92
C PRO A 84 37.83 23.02 23.49
N ARG A 85 38.43 22.04 24.18
CA ARG A 85 39.74 21.50 23.85
C ARG A 85 39.67 20.89 22.44
N PRO A 86 40.66 21.16 21.55
CA PRO A 86 40.68 20.54 20.22
C PRO A 86 40.58 19.03 20.36
N VAL A 87 39.58 18.42 19.71
CA VAL A 87 39.47 16.96 19.69
C VAL A 87 40.63 16.46 18.81
N PRO A 88 41.57 15.67 19.35
CA PRO A 88 42.67 15.15 18.56
C PRO A 88 42.10 14.31 17.42
N SER A 89 42.57 14.55 16.21
CA SER A 89 42.21 13.76 15.04
C SER A 89 42.60 12.30 15.28
N PRO A 90 41.70 11.34 15.01
CA PRO A 90 42.05 9.93 15.15
C PRO A 90 43.25 9.60 14.25
N PRO A 91 44.14 8.69 14.69
CA PRO A 91 45.28 8.27 13.87
C PRO A 91 44.77 7.64 12.55
N PRO A 92 45.51 7.82 11.45
CA PRO A 92 45.16 7.19 10.18
C PRO A 92 45.16 5.66 10.34
N VAL A 93 44.13 5.03 9.79
CA VAL A 93 44.00 3.57 9.80
C VAL A 93 45.09 2.99 8.90
N PRO A 94 45.85 1.96 9.32
CA PRO A 94 46.84 1.33 8.46
C PRO A 94 46.20 0.74 7.20
N ALA A 95 46.82 0.92 6.03
CA ALA A 95 46.27 0.50 4.73
C ALA A 95 45.91 -0.99 4.64
N PHE A 96 46.57 -1.86 5.41
CA PHE A 96 46.25 -3.29 5.44
C PHE A 96 44.92 -3.58 6.13
N VAL A 97 44.54 -2.79 7.14
CA VAL A 97 43.26 -2.94 7.85
C VAL A 97 42.12 -2.56 6.90
N GLU A 98 42.30 -1.46 6.16
CA GLU A 98 41.34 -1.00 5.15
C GLU A 98 41.13 -2.05 4.04
N ALA A 99 42.22 -2.62 3.51
CA ALA A 99 42.14 -3.67 2.50
C ALA A 99 41.42 -4.94 2.98
N VAL A 100 41.64 -5.35 4.24
CA VAL A 100 40.97 -6.51 4.83
C VAL A 100 39.48 -6.23 5.04
N THR A 101 39.11 -5.04 5.52
CA THR A 101 37.69 -4.68 5.68
C THR A 101 36.96 -4.66 4.34
N THR A 102 37.54 -4.04 3.31
CA THR A 102 36.95 -4.03 1.96
C THR A 102 36.80 -5.43 1.39
N PHE A 103 37.79 -6.33 1.58
CA PHE A 103 37.66 -7.71 1.12
C PHE A 103 36.50 -8.46 1.78
N PHE A 104 36.30 -8.29 3.09
CA PHE A 104 35.19 -8.94 3.79
C PHE A 104 33.83 -8.33 3.40
N ASP A 105 33.78 -7.02 3.18
CA ASP A 105 32.57 -6.34 2.68
C ASP A 105 32.24 -6.81 1.26
N ASP A 106 33.23 -6.89 0.36
CA ASP A 106 33.07 -7.40 -1.01
C ASP A 106 32.67 -8.88 -1.02
N LEU A 107 33.26 -9.69 -0.14
CA LEU A 107 32.90 -11.11 -0.01
C LEU A 107 31.48 -11.24 0.53
N HIS A 108 31.11 -10.49 1.56
CA HIS A 108 29.76 -10.42 2.09
C HIS A 108 28.78 -10.02 0.98
N ASP A 109 29.07 -8.93 0.26
CA ASP A 109 28.27 -8.45 -0.86
C ASP A 109 28.22 -9.45 -2.03
N SER A 110 29.25 -10.26 -2.25
CA SER A 110 29.19 -11.34 -3.25
C SER A 110 28.30 -12.51 -2.81
N LEU A 111 28.25 -12.78 -1.50
CA LEU A 111 27.53 -13.92 -0.91
C LEU A 111 26.07 -13.56 -0.58
N THR A 112 25.82 -12.33 -0.15
CA THR A 112 24.52 -11.84 0.33
C THR A 112 23.94 -10.79 -0.60
N GLY A 113 24.72 -10.26 -1.54
CA GLY A 113 24.41 -9.12 -2.39
C GLY A 113 24.68 -7.78 -1.67
N ALA A 114 25.16 -6.76 -2.37
CA ALA A 114 25.31 -5.40 -1.82
C ALA A 114 24.00 -4.88 -1.18
N PRO A 115 24.08 -3.99 -0.16
CA PRO A 115 22.91 -3.39 0.46
C PRO A 115 22.03 -2.68 -0.58
N GLU A 116 20.76 -3.08 -0.67
CA GLU A 116 19.82 -2.45 -1.59
C GLU A 116 19.18 -1.23 -0.93
N ALA A 117 19.16 -0.10 -1.65
CA ALA A 117 18.38 1.06 -1.24
C ALA A 117 16.90 0.65 -1.12
N ARG A 118 16.36 0.77 0.08
CA ARG A 118 14.95 0.49 0.34
C ARG A 118 14.10 1.68 -0.08
N PRO A 119 12.93 1.45 -0.69
CA PRO A 119 11.97 2.52 -0.91
C PRO A 119 11.58 3.17 0.43
N THR A 120 11.26 4.45 0.38
CA THR A 120 10.87 5.25 1.55
C THR A 120 9.44 5.77 1.43
N PRO A 121 8.68 5.88 2.53
CA PRO A 121 7.30 6.39 2.52
C PRO A 121 7.11 7.80 1.96
N VAL A 122 8.18 8.60 1.89
CA VAL A 122 8.14 10.01 1.47
C VAL A 122 8.54 10.20 0.02
N GLU A 123 8.89 9.13 -0.70
CA GLU A 123 9.17 9.20 -2.13
C GLU A 123 7.93 9.66 -2.89
N THR A 124 8.13 10.71 -3.68
CA THR A 124 7.09 11.26 -4.54
C THR A 124 7.62 11.41 -5.96
N THR A 125 6.70 11.41 -6.91
CA THR A 125 6.93 11.75 -8.31
C THR A 125 6.24 13.07 -8.60
N THR A 126 6.95 14.00 -9.25
CA THR A 126 6.37 15.29 -9.65
C THR A 126 5.57 15.10 -10.93
N THR A 127 4.28 15.43 -10.90
CA THR A 127 3.34 15.25 -12.01
C THR A 127 2.57 16.54 -12.29
N ALA A 128 1.82 16.59 -13.39
CA ALA A 128 0.85 17.66 -13.66
C ALA A 128 -0.28 17.74 -12.61
N TYR A 129 -0.46 16.68 -11.81
CA TYR A 129 -1.48 16.55 -10.78
C TYR A 129 -0.93 16.77 -9.35
N GLY A 130 0.33 17.21 -9.24
CA GLY A 130 1.02 17.48 -7.98
C GLY A 130 2.16 16.49 -7.73
N ALA A 131 2.79 16.62 -6.55
CA ALA A 131 3.76 15.64 -6.06
C ALA A 131 3.00 14.43 -5.50
N ILE A 132 3.04 13.31 -6.21
CA ILE A 132 2.29 12.09 -5.89
C ILE A 132 3.19 11.08 -5.20
N GLY A 133 2.79 10.58 -4.03
CA GLY A 133 3.47 9.50 -3.35
C GLY A 133 3.56 8.25 -4.21
N LYS A 134 4.72 7.59 -4.21
CA LYS A 134 4.93 6.38 -5.01
C LYS A 134 4.21 5.15 -4.45
N TRP A 135 3.90 5.17 -3.15
CA TRP A 135 3.52 3.99 -2.37
C TRP A 135 2.21 4.19 -1.61
N MET A 136 1.45 3.12 -1.47
CA MET A 136 0.44 3.04 -0.42
C MET A 136 1.13 2.85 0.93
N LEU A 137 0.63 3.56 1.95
CA LEU A 137 1.16 3.51 3.30
C LEU A 137 0.21 2.76 4.23
N ALA A 138 0.78 1.95 5.12
CA ALA A 138 0.05 1.32 6.21
C ALA A 138 -0.36 2.37 7.26
N ARG A 139 -1.23 1.99 8.20
CA ARG A 139 -1.68 2.86 9.31
C ARG A 139 -0.53 3.47 10.13
N SER A 140 0.61 2.77 10.20
CA SER A 140 1.80 3.23 10.90
C SER A 140 2.61 4.30 10.14
N GLY A 141 2.24 4.61 8.89
CA GLY A 141 3.00 5.47 7.99
C GLY A 141 4.16 4.76 7.27
N GLY A 142 4.40 3.47 7.57
CA GLY A 142 5.33 2.64 6.81
C GLY A 142 4.76 2.23 5.45
N LEU A 143 5.62 1.71 4.56
CA LEU A 143 5.17 1.15 3.29
C LEU A 143 4.24 -0.03 3.51
N ALA A 144 3.11 -0.05 2.80
CA ALA A 144 2.24 -1.21 2.78
C ALA A 144 2.82 -2.30 1.87
N ASP A 145 2.67 -3.55 2.28
CA ASP A 145 3.07 -4.73 1.53
C ASP A 145 1.94 -5.74 1.36
N TRP A 146 2.19 -6.72 0.50
CA TRP A 146 1.37 -7.90 0.28
C TRP A 146 2.10 -9.14 0.81
N PRO A 147 1.46 -9.92 1.69
CA PRO A 147 1.91 -11.29 1.93
C PRO A 147 1.75 -12.09 0.63
N SER A 148 2.85 -12.59 0.06
CA SER A 148 2.81 -13.30 -1.22
C SER A 148 3.72 -14.52 -1.25
N GLN A 149 3.14 -15.67 -1.55
CA GLN A 149 3.91 -16.91 -1.79
C GLN A 149 4.65 -16.90 -3.12
N GLN A 150 4.22 -16.06 -4.08
CA GLN A 150 4.87 -15.94 -5.37
C GLN A 150 6.27 -15.32 -5.25
N TYR A 151 6.51 -14.55 -4.18
CA TYR A 151 7.76 -13.86 -3.91
C TYR A 151 8.27 -14.19 -2.49
N PRO A 152 8.63 -15.45 -2.19
CA PRO A 152 8.87 -15.90 -0.81
C PRO A 152 10.08 -15.26 -0.14
N PHE A 153 10.95 -14.59 -0.91
CA PHE A 153 12.17 -13.93 -0.42
C PHE A 153 12.18 -12.42 -0.70
N LYS A 154 11.08 -11.85 -1.21
CA LYS A 154 10.97 -10.42 -1.49
C LYS A 154 9.78 -9.83 -0.74
N THR A 155 9.94 -8.63 -0.22
CA THR A 155 8.79 -7.81 0.19
C THR A 155 8.09 -7.29 -1.06
N LEU A 156 6.81 -7.64 -1.22
CA LEU A 156 5.97 -7.17 -2.31
C LEU A 156 5.27 -5.87 -1.88
N TYR A 157 5.82 -4.72 -2.26
CA TYR A 157 5.24 -3.41 -1.91
C TYR A 157 4.02 -3.08 -2.77
N GLN A 158 3.12 -2.24 -2.25
CA GLN A 158 1.91 -1.80 -2.94
C GLN A 158 2.12 -0.43 -3.59
N PRO A 159 2.34 -0.37 -4.92
CA PRO A 159 2.56 0.89 -5.64
C PRO A 159 1.26 1.67 -5.83
N ILE A 160 1.35 2.99 -5.84
CA ILE A 160 0.29 3.82 -6.42
C ILE A 160 0.28 3.59 -7.93
N ASN A 161 -0.86 3.13 -8.45
CA ASN A 161 -1.01 2.74 -9.85
C ASN A 161 -2.22 3.37 -10.54
N VAL A 162 -2.97 4.23 -9.85
CA VAL A 162 -4.06 5.05 -10.43
C VAL A 162 -4.02 6.45 -9.83
N ILE A 163 -4.22 7.46 -10.67
CA ILE A 163 -4.49 8.85 -10.29
C ILE A 163 -5.88 9.20 -10.81
N ILE A 164 -6.74 9.75 -9.96
CA ILE A 164 -8.09 10.17 -10.34
C ILE A 164 -8.19 11.68 -10.16
N VAL A 165 -8.65 12.38 -11.18
CA VAL A 165 -8.82 13.83 -11.22
C VAL A 165 -10.30 14.15 -11.25
N ASP A 166 -10.73 14.99 -10.33
CA ASP A 166 -12.09 15.51 -10.27
C ASP A 166 -12.06 17.03 -10.43
N PRO A 167 -12.28 17.56 -11.63
CA PRO A 167 -12.11 18.99 -11.89
C PRO A 167 -13.33 19.83 -11.52
N THR A 168 -14.48 19.22 -11.17
CA THR A 168 -15.73 19.96 -11.04
C THR A 168 -16.17 20.16 -9.60
N SER A 169 -15.81 19.25 -8.68
CA SER A 169 -16.23 19.39 -7.29
C SER A 169 -15.56 20.58 -6.62
N THR A 170 -16.35 21.25 -5.80
CA THR A 170 -15.98 22.50 -5.11
C THR A 170 -15.63 22.27 -3.65
N THR A 171 -15.98 21.11 -3.10
CA THR A 171 -15.58 20.66 -1.76
C THR A 171 -15.00 19.24 -1.79
N ALA A 172 -14.23 18.89 -0.75
CA ALA A 172 -13.61 17.57 -0.64
C ALA A 172 -14.67 16.48 -0.43
N GLU A 173 -15.74 16.81 0.29
CA GLU A 173 -16.90 15.94 0.51
C GLU A 173 -17.63 15.66 -0.80
N GLU A 174 -17.89 16.69 -1.61
CA GLU A 174 -18.51 16.54 -2.93
C GLU A 174 -17.65 15.64 -3.83
N SER A 175 -16.32 15.84 -3.80
CA SER A 175 -15.39 15.01 -4.56
C SER A 175 -15.39 13.56 -4.07
N ALA A 176 -15.50 13.33 -2.76
CA ALA A 176 -15.57 11.99 -2.19
C ALA A 176 -16.87 11.28 -2.59
N ASP A 177 -18.01 11.98 -2.55
CA ASP A 177 -19.29 11.44 -3.00
C ASP A 177 -19.24 11.08 -4.49
N LYS A 178 -18.65 11.97 -5.31
CA LYS A 178 -18.47 11.74 -6.74
C LYS A 178 -17.54 10.56 -7.03
N LEU A 179 -16.43 10.43 -6.31
CA LEU A 179 -15.53 9.28 -6.40
C LEU A 179 -16.27 7.98 -6.07
N ASN A 180 -16.98 7.94 -4.95
CA ASN A 180 -17.74 6.77 -4.51
C ASN A 180 -18.82 6.37 -5.53
N ALA A 181 -19.53 7.36 -6.07
CA ALA A 181 -20.54 7.14 -7.11
C ALA A 181 -19.90 6.60 -8.40
N ALA A 182 -18.78 7.18 -8.85
CA ALA A 182 -18.09 6.75 -10.07
C ALA A 182 -17.55 5.32 -9.96
N LEU A 183 -16.89 4.97 -8.84
CA LEU A 183 -16.40 3.61 -8.61
C LEU A 183 -17.54 2.61 -8.43
N GLY A 184 -18.59 2.98 -7.70
CA GLY A 184 -19.80 2.16 -7.58
C GLY A 184 -20.44 1.87 -8.94
N ALA A 185 -20.62 2.88 -9.77
CA ALA A 185 -21.13 2.73 -11.14
C ALA A 185 -20.21 1.87 -12.02
N ALA A 186 -18.89 1.99 -11.84
CA ALA A 186 -17.90 1.18 -12.54
C ALA A 186 -17.88 -0.29 -12.09
N GLY A 187 -18.68 -0.66 -11.09
CA GLY A 187 -18.74 -2.02 -10.54
C GLY A 187 -17.68 -2.28 -9.48
N PHE A 188 -17.11 -1.24 -8.87
CA PHE A 188 -16.22 -1.29 -7.72
C PHE A 188 -16.86 -0.61 -6.50
N PRO A 189 -18.01 -1.10 -6.00
CA PRO A 189 -18.60 -0.56 -4.78
C PRO A 189 -17.70 -0.80 -3.56
N ALA A 190 -17.98 -0.09 -2.47
CA ALA A 190 -17.38 -0.40 -1.17
C ALA A 190 -17.84 -1.79 -0.70
N GLN A 191 -16.88 -2.69 -0.49
CA GLN A 191 -17.12 -4.06 -0.05
C GLN A 191 -16.42 -4.32 1.29
N PRO A 192 -17.07 -5.00 2.25
CA PRO A 192 -16.48 -5.34 3.55
C PRO A 192 -15.41 -6.45 3.44
N VAL A 193 -14.81 -6.84 4.57
CA VAL A 193 -13.80 -7.92 4.67
C VAL A 193 -12.47 -7.57 3.99
N HIS A 194 -12.04 -6.32 4.14
CA HIS A 194 -10.73 -5.84 3.73
C HIS A 194 -10.05 -5.14 4.92
N SER A 195 -8.72 -5.17 5.04
CA SER A 195 -8.03 -4.35 6.06
C SER A 195 -8.35 -2.86 5.85
N THR A 196 -8.14 -1.96 6.82
CA THR A 196 -8.39 -0.50 6.67
C THR A 196 -7.39 0.36 7.44
N GLY A 197 -7.42 1.67 7.13
CA GLY A 197 -6.59 2.68 7.78
C GLY A 197 -5.29 2.95 7.03
N TYR A 198 -5.27 2.66 5.73
CA TYR A 198 -4.16 2.99 4.86
C TYR A 198 -4.18 4.47 4.50
N GLN A 199 -3.05 4.94 3.98
CA GLN A 199 -2.85 6.34 3.62
C GLN A 199 -2.13 6.45 2.28
N GLY A 200 -2.30 7.59 1.63
CA GLY A 200 -1.53 8.00 0.46
C GLY A 200 -0.97 9.40 0.65
N LEU A 201 0.20 9.67 0.06
CA LEU A 201 0.86 10.96 0.13
C LEU A 201 0.56 11.77 -1.13
N ILE A 202 0.03 12.99 -0.98
CA ILE A 202 -0.19 13.93 -2.08
C ILE A 202 0.26 15.32 -1.62
N GLY A 203 1.18 15.95 -2.35
CA GLY A 203 1.67 17.30 -2.01
C GLY A 203 2.32 17.40 -0.63
N GLY A 204 2.90 16.30 -0.13
CA GLY A 204 3.46 16.24 1.23
C GLY A 204 2.44 16.02 2.35
N VAL A 205 1.15 15.88 2.03
CA VAL A 205 0.07 15.65 2.98
C VAL A 205 -0.40 14.19 2.90
N LEU A 206 -0.58 13.57 4.07
CA LEU A 206 -1.13 12.22 4.18
C LEU A 206 -2.66 12.26 4.15
N TYR A 207 -3.25 11.55 3.19
CA TYR A 207 -4.69 11.38 3.06
C TYR A 207 -5.10 9.99 3.49
N GLY A 208 -6.15 9.91 4.29
CA GLY A 208 -6.76 8.65 4.68
C GLY A 208 -7.45 7.96 3.51
N GLN A 209 -7.68 6.66 3.69
CA GLN A 209 -8.36 5.81 2.74
C GLN A 209 -9.85 6.15 2.56
N GLN A 210 -10.30 6.06 1.30
CA GLN A 210 -11.67 5.78 0.87
C GLN A 210 -11.77 4.34 0.31
N PRO A 211 -12.89 3.63 0.49
CA PRO A 211 -14.04 4.01 1.34
C PRO A 211 -13.65 4.06 2.82
N THR A 212 -14.34 4.89 3.61
CA THR A 212 -14.05 5.12 5.05
C THR A 212 -14.75 4.13 6.00
N GLY A 213 -15.62 3.26 5.48
CA GLY A 213 -16.33 2.29 6.30
C GLY A 213 -15.40 1.23 6.92
N PRO A 214 -15.86 0.56 7.99
CA PRO A 214 -15.07 -0.44 8.69
C PRO A 214 -14.80 -1.63 7.78
N GLU A 215 -13.52 -1.99 7.70
CA GLU A 215 -13.04 -3.13 6.91
C GLU A 215 -13.44 -3.10 5.43
N GLN A 216 -13.45 -1.91 4.82
CA GLN A 216 -13.86 -1.75 3.43
C GLN A 216 -12.69 -1.47 2.47
N ALA A 217 -12.88 -1.91 1.22
CA ALA A 217 -12.15 -1.46 0.04
C ALA A 217 -13.12 -1.34 -1.14
N PHE A 218 -12.73 -0.66 -2.21
CA PHE A 218 -13.48 -0.74 -3.46
C PHE A 218 -13.13 -2.05 -4.15
N ALA A 219 -14.11 -2.90 -4.46
CA ALA A 219 -13.84 -4.22 -5.06
C ALA A 219 -14.90 -4.63 -6.07
N ASN A 220 -14.50 -5.32 -7.14
CA ASN A 220 -15.41 -5.74 -8.21
C ASN A 220 -16.03 -7.13 -8.07
N ALA A 221 -15.68 -7.86 -7.01
CA ALA A 221 -16.29 -9.14 -6.69
C ALA A 221 -16.23 -9.39 -5.18
N HIS A 222 -16.99 -10.38 -4.73
CA HIS A 222 -16.97 -10.85 -3.35
C HIS A 222 -15.59 -11.44 -3.01
N TRP A 223 -15.14 -11.30 -1.76
CA TRP A 223 -13.80 -11.71 -1.32
C TRP A 223 -13.46 -13.17 -1.67
N LEU A 224 -14.42 -14.10 -1.54
CA LEU A 224 -14.27 -15.51 -1.94
C LEU A 224 -13.97 -15.77 -3.44
N LEU A 225 -14.07 -14.78 -4.32
CA LEU A 225 -13.83 -14.89 -5.76
C LEU A 225 -12.55 -14.13 -6.14
N PRO A 226 -11.94 -14.47 -7.29
CA PRO A 226 -10.94 -13.58 -7.89
C PRO A 226 -11.52 -12.18 -8.04
N ASN A 227 -10.87 -11.21 -7.42
CA ASN A 227 -11.36 -9.84 -7.37
C ASN A 227 -10.21 -8.86 -7.60
N ASP A 228 -10.55 -7.73 -8.22
CA ASP A 228 -9.74 -6.52 -8.23
C ASP A 228 -10.28 -5.62 -7.15
N HIS A 229 -9.42 -5.23 -6.21
CA HIS A 229 -9.79 -4.25 -5.21
C HIS A 229 -8.73 -3.17 -5.07
N GLY A 230 -9.12 -2.05 -4.49
CA GLY A 230 -8.22 -0.94 -4.25
C GLY A 230 -8.67 -0.01 -3.16
N ARG A 231 -7.71 0.83 -2.77
CA ARG A 231 -7.86 1.88 -1.78
C ARG A 231 -7.48 3.20 -2.42
N VAL A 232 -8.28 4.22 -2.16
CA VAL A 232 -8.12 5.54 -2.78
C VAL A 232 -7.83 6.57 -1.69
N PHE A 233 -6.97 7.54 -1.96
CA PHE A 233 -6.47 8.52 -1.00
C PHE A 233 -6.64 9.92 -1.56
N GLY A 234 -7.25 10.81 -0.77
CA GLY A 234 -7.62 12.17 -1.13
C GLY A 234 -8.78 12.66 -0.25
N ALA A 235 -9.55 13.69 -0.63
CA ALA A 235 -9.41 14.52 -1.82
C ALA A 235 -8.30 15.58 -1.59
N ALA A 236 -7.26 15.60 -2.41
CA ALA A 236 -6.25 16.65 -2.37
C ALA A 236 -6.63 17.78 -3.33
N PRO A 237 -6.56 19.07 -2.94
CA PRO A 237 -6.79 20.16 -3.90
C PRO A 237 -5.85 20.03 -5.09
N ALA A 238 -6.38 20.13 -6.32
CA ALA A 238 -5.54 20.07 -7.51
C ALA A 238 -4.56 21.27 -7.56
N PRO A 239 -3.37 21.14 -8.20
CA PRO A 239 -2.37 22.22 -8.22
C PRO A 239 -2.87 23.57 -8.75
N GLY A 240 -3.89 23.58 -9.61
CA GLY A 240 -4.52 24.81 -10.14
C GLY A 240 -5.59 25.42 -9.23
N GLY A 241 -5.81 24.88 -8.04
CA GLY A 241 -6.83 25.35 -7.09
C GLY A 241 -8.28 25.08 -7.50
N THR A 242 -8.50 24.34 -8.59
CA THR A 242 -9.84 23.94 -9.07
C THR A 242 -9.96 22.43 -9.03
N GLY A 243 -10.97 21.92 -8.32
CA GLY A 243 -11.18 20.50 -8.17
C GLY A 243 -10.17 19.79 -7.28
N TYR A 244 -10.14 18.47 -7.39
CA TYR A 244 -9.41 17.56 -6.52
C TYR A 244 -8.67 16.47 -7.29
N VAL A 245 -7.64 15.93 -6.65
CA VAL A 245 -6.85 14.80 -7.09
C VAL A 245 -6.92 13.73 -6.02
N TRP A 246 -7.02 12.50 -6.48
CA TRP A 246 -6.97 11.29 -5.69
C TRP A 246 -5.89 10.37 -6.25
N THR A 247 -5.35 9.50 -5.40
CA THR A 247 -4.40 8.46 -5.79
C THR A 247 -4.92 7.12 -5.30
N ALA A 248 -4.59 6.03 -5.98
CA ALA A 248 -5.02 4.71 -5.54
C ALA A 248 -4.00 3.62 -5.83
N SER A 249 -4.09 2.58 -5.02
CA SER A 249 -3.41 1.30 -5.22
C SER A 249 -4.47 0.23 -5.41
N PHE A 250 -4.52 -0.35 -6.62
CA PHE A 250 -5.41 -1.46 -6.98
C PHE A 250 -4.60 -2.72 -7.23
N SER A 251 -5.03 -3.84 -6.65
CA SER A 251 -4.43 -5.16 -6.85
C SER A 251 -5.49 -6.22 -7.11
N ARG A 252 -5.14 -7.19 -7.94
CA ARG A 252 -5.89 -8.42 -8.15
C ARG A 252 -5.43 -9.44 -7.16
N GLU A 253 -6.40 -10.12 -6.58
CA GLU A 253 -6.20 -11.24 -5.68
C GLU A 253 -7.14 -12.39 -6.04
N ARG A 254 -6.90 -13.53 -5.40
CA ARG A 254 -7.81 -14.67 -5.43
C ARG A 254 -7.78 -15.40 -4.10
N ALA A 255 -8.86 -16.10 -3.79
CA ALA A 255 -8.87 -17.07 -2.70
C ALA A 255 -7.76 -18.10 -2.89
N GLY A 256 -7.06 -18.39 -1.80
CA GLY A 256 -5.95 -19.33 -1.77
C GLY A 256 -5.55 -19.65 -0.33
N PHE A 257 -4.32 -20.11 -0.17
CA PHE A 257 -3.76 -20.42 1.14
C PHE A 257 -2.39 -19.76 1.27
N PHE A 258 -2.10 -19.18 2.42
CA PHE A 258 -0.75 -18.82 2.81
C PHE A 258 -0.28 -19.84 3.83
N TYR A 259 0.64 -20.70 3.38
CA TYR A 259 0.92 -22.01 3.98
C TYR A 259 -0.34 -22.88 4.07
N VAL A 260 -0.97 -22.93 5.24
CA VAL A 260 -2.17 -23.73 5.51
C VAL A 260 -3.38 -22.87 5.91
N VAL A 261 -3.20 -21.55 5.99
CA VAL A 261 -4.26 -20.63 6.41
C VAL A 261 -4.98 -20.11 5.17
N PRO A 262 -6.31 -20.34 5.05
CA PRO A 262 -7.11 -19.73 3.99
C PRO A 262 -6.95 -18.21 4.01
N THR A 263 -6.58 -17.63 2.89
CA THR A 263 -6.40 -16.19 2.74
C THR A 263 -6.47 -15.79 1.27
N HIS A 264 -6.18 -14.53 0.98
CA HIS A 264 -6.02 -14.03 -0.36
C HIS A 264 -4.56 -13.99 -0.76
N VAL A 265 -4.30 -14.47 -1.97
CA VAL A 265 -2.97 -14.41 -2.56
C VAL A 265 -2.97 -13.36 -3.66
N TYR A 266 -1.92 -12.55 -3.66
CA TYR A 266 -1.63 -11.61 -4.73
C TYR A 266 -1.61 -12.30 -6.10
N VAL A 267 -2.12 -11.60 -7.11
CA VAL A 267 -2.08 -12.03 -8.52
C VAL A 267 -1.41 -10.99 -9.41
N SER A 268 -1.84 -9.73 -9.36
CA SER A 268 -1.37 -8.70 -10.32
C SER A 268 -1.80 -7.29 -9.91
N PHE A 269 -0.92 -6.30 -10.04
CA PHE A 269 -1.29 -4.88 -9.99
C PHE A 269 -1.78 -4.38 -11.35
N ASN A 270 -1.12 -4.74 -12.45
CA ASN A 270 -1.47 -4.23 -13.78
C ASN A 270 -2.88 -4.64 -14.21
N ARG A 271 -3.29 -5.89 -13.94
CA ARG A 271 -4.65 -6.35 -14.28
C ARG A 271 -5.72 -5.59 -13.52
N ALA A 272 -5.49 -5.27 -12.24
CA ALA A 272 -6.44 -4.54 -11.43
C ALA A 272 -6.51 -3.06 -11.86
N ARG A 273 -5.35 -2.44 -12.10
CA ARG A 273 -5.24 -1.10 -12.69
C ARG A 273 -6.04 -0.99 -13.99
N ASP A 274 -5.81 -1.91 -14.92
CA ASP A 274 -6.42 -1.87 -16.24
C ASP A 274 -7.92 -2.19 -16.17
N ALA A 275 -8.34 -3.05 -15.24
CA ALA A 275 -9.75 -3.34 -14.98
C ALA A 275 -10.50 -2.11 -14.46
N VAL A 276 -9.97 -1.39 -13.45
CA VAL A 276 -10.62 -0.19 -12.93
C VAL A 276 -10.60 0.96 -13.94
N ARG A 277 -9.51 1.13 -14.69
CA ARG A 277 -9.40 2.06 -15.83
C ARG A 277 -10.51 1.82 -16.85
N ALA A 278 -10.58 0.61 -17.39
CA ALA A 278 -11.57 0.26 -18.41
C ALA A 278 -13.00 0.41 -17.90
N ALA A 279 -13.24 0.09 -16.63
CA ALA A 279 -14.55 0.21 -16.01
C ALA A 279 -15.00 1.66 -15.83
N LEU A 280 -14.12 2.54 -15.31
CA LEU A 280 -14.41 3.96 -15.15
C LEU A 280 -14.66 4.65 -16.50
N VAL A 281 -13.85 4.33 -17.51
CA VAL A 281 -14.04 4.87 -18.87
C VAL A 281 -15.37 4.42 -19.46
N ARG A 282 -15.74 3.14 -19.29
CA ARG A 282 -17.04 2.61 -19.74
C ARG A 282 -18.23 3.33 -19.10
N THR A 283 -18.07 3.86 -17.88
CA THR A 283 -19.11 4.64 -17.18
C THR A 283 -19.00 6.14 -17.39
N GLY A 284 -18.20 6.57 -18.37
CA GLY A 284 -18.15 7.97 -18.81
C GLY A 284 -17.00 8.78 -18.25
N ALA A 285 -16.04 8.21 -17.51
CA ALA A 285 -14.81 8.91 -17.17
C ALA A 285 -13.90 9.06 -18.41
N THR A 286 -13.00 10.04 -18.39
CA THR A 286 -12.03 10.25 -19.47
C THR A 286 -10.66 9.70 -19.08
N ASP A 287 -10.07 8.92 -19.96
CA ASP A 287 -8.69 8.44 -19.84
C ASP A 287 -7.70 9.53 -20.29
N LEU A 288 -6.80 9.94 -19.39
CA LEU A 288 -5.78 10.95 -19.67
C LEU A 288 -4.40 10.35 -19.95
N GLY A 289 -4.29 9.01 -20.03
CA GLY A 289 -3.06 8.30 -20.32
C GLY A 289 -2.32 7.80 -19.08
N LEU A 290 -1.00 7.67 -19.20
CA LEU A 290 -0.12 7.12 -18.17
C LEU A 290 0.84 8.20 -17.66
N VAL A 291 1.18 8.09 -16.38
CA VAL A 291 2.24 8.86 -15.73
C VAL A 291 3.28 7.87 -15.24
N ASP A 292 4.53 8.09 -15.64
CA ASP A 292 5.67 7.36 -15.07
C ASP A 292 5.80 7.75 -13.60
N MET A 293 5.64 6.78 -12.71
CA MET A 293 5.75 6.94 -11.28
C MET A 293 7.11 6.50 -10.75
N ASP A 294 7.98 5.89 -11.58
CA ASP A 294 9.27 5.32 -11.19
C ASP A 294 9.14 4.48 -9.91
N ASN A 295 8.10 3.64 -9.86
CA ASN A 295 7.76 2.79 -8.73
C ASN A 295 7.68 1.31 -9.11
N GLU A 296 8.37 0.91 -10.17
CA GLU A 296 8.67 -0.49 -10.47
C GLU A 296 9.87 -0.95 -9.64
N LEU A 297 9.72 -2.06 -8.91
CA LEU A 297 10.80 -2.70 -8.18
C LEU A 297 10.96 -4.15 -8.64
N ASP A 298 12.19 -4.48 -9.04
CA ASP A 298 12.65 -5.87 -9.17
C ASP A 298 14.07 -6.00 -8.58
N ARG A 299 14.15 -5.93 -7.25
CA ARG A 299 15.41 -6.04 -6.51
C ARG A 299 15.53 -7.42 -5.84
N ARG A 300 16.67 -7.74 -5.25
CA ARG A 300 16.92 -9.02 -4.55
C ARG A 300 15.93 -9.24 -3.42
N THR A 301 15.62 -8.19 -2.66
CA THR A 301 14.82 -8.28 -1.42
C THR A 301 13.46 -7.60 -1.51
N THR A 302 13.17 -6.88 -2.59
CA THR A 302 11.94 -6.09 -2.75
C THR A 302 11.43 -6.16 -4.17
N THR A 303 10.11 -6.12 -4.34
CA THR A 303 9.47 -6.13 -5.64
C THR A 303 8.11 -5.42 -5.62
N THR A 304 7.63 -5.02 -6.78
CA THR A 304 6.23 -4.61 -7.02
C THR A 304 5.50 -5.61 -7.90
N GLY A 305 5.97 -6.87 -7.94
CA GLY A 305 5.34 -7.94 -8.69
C GLY A 305 5.35 -7.65 -10.18
N ASP A 306 4.17 -7.62 -10.81
CA ASP A 306 4.05 -7.31 -12.23
C ASP A 306 3.86 -5.82 -12.55
N HIS A 307 3.85 -4.93 -11.54
CA HIS A 307 3.66 -3.49 -11.76
C HIS A 307 4.77 -2.90 -12.62
N ASP A 308 4.38 -2.12 -13.64
CA ASP A 308 5.27 -1.59 -14.70
C ASP A 308 5.84 -0.19 -14.43
N GLY A 309 5.62 0.35 -13.22
CA GLY A 309 6.11 1.67 -12.84
C GLY A 309 5.18 2.83 -13.23
N TYR A 310 4.02 2.56 -13.85
CA TYR A 310 3.09 3.61 -14.29
C TYR A 310 1.79 3.65 -13.49
N ALA A 311 1.30 4.88 -13.26
CA ALA A 311 -0.08 5.11 -12.88
C ALA A 311 -0.92 5.52 -14.09
N VAL A 312 -2.12 4.95 -14.23
CA VAL A 312 -3.14 5.47 -15.15
C VAL A 312 -3.77 6.72 -14.56
N VAL A 313 -4.07 7.71 -15.40
CA VAL A 313 -4.78 8.91 -15.00
C VAL A 313 -6.20 8.91 -15.55
N ILE A 314 -7.18 8.99 -14.66
CA ILE A 314 -8.60 9.06 -15.00
C ILE A 314 -9.19 10.39 -14.55
N ARG A 315 -9.89 11.08 -15.44
CA ARG A 315 -10.70 12.25 -15.10
C ARG A 315 -12.16 11.85 -14.92
N LEU A 316 -12.74 12.16 -13.77
CA LEU A 316 -14.16 12.01 -13.52
C LEU A 316 -14.94 13.08 -14.30
N SER A 317 -16.10 12.68 -14.83
CA SER A 317 -17.06 13.56 -15.52
C SER A 317 -17.84 14.40 -14.55
#